data_AF-A0AAU4EPK4-F1
#
_entry.id   AF-A0AAU4EPK4-F1
#
_cell.length_a   1.000
_cell.length_b   1.000
_cell.length_c   1.000
_cell.angle_alpha   90.00
_cell.angle_beta   90.00
_cell.angle_gamma   90.00
#
_symmetry.space_group_name_H-M   'P 1'
#
loop_
_entity.id
_entity.type
_entity.pdbx_description
1 polymer ?
#
loop_
_entity_poly.entity_id
_entity_poly.type
_entity_poly.pdbx_seq_one_letter_code
_entity_poly.pdbx_strand_id
1 'polypeptide(L)'
;MAGAGGVLGNLILFAVVCIIPTVLFWCALRAPDLLRRAREKFAKPQPQGPPIERVAADLRRVHRLLVDYPSGTSAARRYGTRQAYDELLAQACRQIGVPHRLAELPEGMDREIERLRVEQSLRERGLAVP
;
A
#
# COMPACT_ATOMS: atom_id res chain seq x y z
N MET A 1 -70.22 -4.73 -14.53
CA MET A 1 -68.80 -5.12 -14.43
C MET A 1 -67.92 -3.94 -14.01
N ALA A 2 -68.17 -3.36 -12.83
CA ALA A 2 -67.50 -2.12 -12.36
C ALA A 2 -66.79 -2.28 -11.00
N GLY A 3 -66.65 -3.51 -10.49
CA GLY A 3 -66.06 -3.77 -9.16
C GLY A 3 -64.57 -4.12 -9.17
N ALA A 4 -64.04 -4.63 -10.29
CA ALA A 4 -62.67 -5.15 -10.31
C ALA A 4 -61.58 -4.05 -10.29
N GLY A 5 -61.83 -2.91 -10.96
CA GLY A 5 -60.86 -1.81 -11.04
C GLY A 5 -60.61 -1.11 -9.69
N GLY A 6 -61.65 -0.97 -8.86
CA GLY A 6 -61.54 -0.36 -7.53
C GLY A 6 -60.81 -1.26 -6.52
N VAL A 7 -61.06 -2.57 -6.58
CA VAL A 7 -60.40 -3.55 -5.69
C VAL A 7 -58.92 -3.67 -6.04
N LEU A 8 -58.58 -3.70 -7.32
CA LEU A 8 -57.18 -3.73 -7.77
C LEU A 8 -56.42 -2.46 -7.35
N GLY A 9 -57.06 -1.29 -7.47
CA GLY A 9 -56.49 -0.02 -7.02
C GLY A 9 -56.23 0.02 -5.51
N ASN A 10 -57.16 -0.45 -4.70
CA ASN A 10 -56.99 -0.51 -3.25
C ASN A 10 -55.89 -1.51 -2.85
N LEU A 11 -55.82 -2.67 -3.49
CA LEU A 11 -54.76 -3.66 -3.25
C LEU A 11 -53.37 -3.10 -3.55
N ILE A 12 -53.23 -2.35 -4.65
CA ILE A 12 -51.98 -1.67 -4.99
C ILE A 12 -51.64 -0.63 -3.91
N LEU A 13 -52.62 0.15 -3.44
CA LEU A 13 -52.42 1.18 -2.43
C LEU A 13 -51.96 0.57 -1.09
N PHE A 14 -52.58 -0.54 -0.67
CA PHE A 14 -52.16 -1.29 0.51
C PHE A 14 -50.76 -1.92 0.35
N ALA A 15 -50.48 -2.53 -0.80
CA ALA A 15 -49.17 -3.12 -1.07
C ALA A 15 -48.06 -2.04 -1.02
N VAL A 16 -48.31 -0.86 -1.60
CA VAL A 16 -47.39 0.27 -1.57
C VAL A 16 -47.17 0.77 -0.13
N VAL A 17 -48.23 0.95 0.65
CA VAL A 17 -48.14 1.42 2.05
C VAL A 17 -47.41 0.41 2.93
N CYS A 18 -47.54 -0.89 2.70
CA CYS A 18 -46.84 -1.91 3.48
C CYS A 18 -45.40 -2.12 3.04
N ILE A 19 -45.10 -2.04 1.74
CA ILE A 19 -43.76 -2.37 1.21
C ILE A 19 -42.80 -1.18 1.35
N ILE A 20 -43.28 0.05 1.17
CA ILE A 20 -42.43 1.25 1.28
C ILE A 20 -41.68 1.34 2.61
N PRO A 21 -42.31 1.24 3.80
CA PRO A 21 -41.60 1.39 5.06
C PRO A 21 -40.58 0.27 5.28
N THR A 22 -40.88 -0.97 4.86
CA THR A 22 -39.94 -2.09 4.95
C THR A 22 -38.73 -1.89 4.03
N VAL A 23 -38.94 -1.44 2.80
CA VAL A 23 -37.86 -1.15 1.84
C VAL A 23 -37.05 0.05 2.28
N LEU A 24 -37.68 1.13 2.76
CA LEU A 24 -36.99 2.31 3.27
C LEU A 24 -36.15 1.97 4.51
N PHE A 25 -36.70 1.20 5.45
CA PHE A 25 -35.97 0.76 6.63
C PHE A 25 -34.80 -0.16 6.27
N TRP A 26 -35.00 -1.11 5.36
CA TRP A 26 -33.94 -1.97 4.87
C TRP A 26 -32.84 -1.20 4.11
N CYS A 27 -33.22 -0.26 3.24
CA CYS A 27 -32.28 0.63 2.57
C CYS A 27 -31.52 1.53 3.56
N ALA A 28 -32.19 2.08 4.59
CA ALA A 28 -31.54 2.89 5.61
C ALA A 28 -30.51 2.09 6.41
N LEU A 29 -30.82 0.83 6.76
CA LEU A 29 -29.88 -0.06 7.45
C LEU A 29 -28.72 -0.51 6.56
N ARG A 30 -28.93 -0.65 5.24
CA ARG A 30 -27.92 -1.15 4.30
C ARG A 30 -27.14 -0.05 3.58
N ALA A 31 -27.63 1.19 3.64
CA ALA A 31 -26.95 2.38 3.14
C ALA A 31 -25.50 2.52 3.63
N PRO A 32 -25.18 2.39 4.94
CA PRO A 32 -23.78 2.54 5.39
C PRO A 32 -22.85 1.48 4.82
N ASP A 33 -23.30 0.24 4.65
CA ASP A 33 -22.51 -0.84 4.06
C ASP A 33 -22.31 -0.66 2.55
N LEU A 34 -23.35 -0.22 1.84
CA LEU A 34 -23.27 0.10 0.42
C LEU A 34 -22.36 1.31 0.17
N LEU A 35 -22.47 2.34 1.01
CA LEU A 35 -21.60 3.52 0.98
C LEU A 35 -20.15 3.15 1.29
N ARG A 36 -19.90 2.28 2.26
CA ARG A 36 -18.54 1.79 2.57
C ARG A 36 -17.94 1.05 1.38
N ARG A 37 -18.67 0.10 0.79
CA ARG A 37 -18.21 -0.64 -0.40
C ARG A 37 -18.01 0.25 -1.62
N ALA A 38 -18.88 1.24 -1.83
CA ALA A 38 -18.70 2.22 -2.89
C ALA A 38 -17.46 3.07 -2.64
N ARG A 39 -17.26 3.55 -1.41
CA ARG A 39 -16.06 4.31 -1.01
C ARG A 39 -14.79 3.50 -1.20
N GLU A 40 -14.77 2.22 -0.88
CA GLU A 40 -13.62 1.34 -1.12
C GLU A 40 -13.33 1.17 -2.61
N LYS A 41 -14.36 1.04 -3.45
CA LYS A 41 -14.21 0.97 -4.91
C LYS A 41 -13.72 2.28 -5.54
N PHE A 42 -14.14 3.42 -4.99
CA PHE A 42 -13.73 4.75 -5.45
C PHE A 42 -12.55 5.34 -4.66
N ALA A 43 -12.03 4.62 -3.68
CA ALA A 43 -10.86 5.03 -2.93
C ALA A 43 -9.67 5.06 -3.89
N LYS A 44 -9.02 6.21 -4.01
CA LYS A 44 -7.78 6.32 -4.77
C LYS A 44 -6.76 5.34 -4.21
N PRO A 45 -5.94 4.69 -5.05
CA PRO A 45 -4.85 3.84 -4.58
C PRO A 45 -4.01 4.65 -3.58
N GLN A 46 -4.04 4.25 -2.31
CA GLN A 46 -3.22 4.89 -1.31
C GLN A 46 -1.78 4.42 -1.55
N PRO A 47 -0.78 5.32 -1.54
CA PRO A 47 0.61 4.92 -1.68
C PRO A 47 0.94 3.83 -0.65
N GLN A 48 1.43 2.69 -1.11
CA GLN A 48 1.79 1.58 -0.23
C GLN A 48 3.14 1.91 0.42
N GLY A 49 3.10 2.45 1.63
CA GLY A 49 4.28 2.78 2.43
C GLY A 49 4.66 4.27 2.39
N PRO A 50 5.81 4.64 2.99
CA PRO A 50 6.27 6.02 3.00
C PRO A 50 6.56 6.52 1.58
N PRO A 51 6.46 7.84 1.34
CA PRO A 51 6.84 8.44 0.08
C PRO A 51 8.26 8.05 -0.33
N ILE A 52 8.46 7.79 -1.63
CA ILE A 52 9.73 7.30 -2.16
C ILE A 52 10.89 8.28 -1.87
N GLU A 53 10.59 9.57 -1.75
CA GLU A 53 11.54 10.62 -1.41
C GLU A 53 12.09 10.46 0.02
N ARG A 54 11.26 9.96 0.95
CA ARG A 54 11.72 9.65 2.32
C ARG A 54 12.65 8.45 2.30
N VAL A 55 12.31 7.41 1.54
CA VAL A 55 13.18 6.22 1.37
C VAL A 55 14.53 6.62 0.77
N ALA A 56 14.54 7.49 -0.25
CA ALA A 56 15.79 8.02 -0.83
C ALA A 56 16.60 8.85 0.18
N ALA A 57 15.94 9.68 0.99
CA ALA A 57 16.59 10.46 2.03
C ALA A 57 17.22 9.57 3.11
N ASP A 58 16.52 8.52 3.51
CA ASP A 58 17.00 7.55 4.50
C ASP A 58 18.16 6.72 3.94
N LEU A 59 18.11 6.31 2.66
CA LEU A 59 19.24 5.66 1.98
C LEU A 59 20.50 6.52 2.01
N ARG A 60 20.38 7.81 1.67
CA ARG A 60 21.52 8.76 1.75
C ARG A 60 22.02 8.93 3.18
N ARG A 61 21.12 8.98 4.16
CA ARG A 61 21.48 9.10 5.58
C ARG A 61 22.27 7.86 6.05
N VAL A 62 21.76 6.67 5.78
CA VAL A 62 22.39 5.41 6.21
C VAL A 62 23.70 5.17 5.47
N HIS A 63 23.77 5.50 4.18
CA HIS A 63 25.02 5.40 3.43
C HIS A 63 26.13 6.29 4.04
N ARG A 64 25.83 7.53 4.42
CA ARG A 64 26.79 8.38 5.13
C ARG A 64 27.26 7.74 6.44
N LEU A 65 26.37 7.10 7.20
CA LEU A 65 26.76 6.37 8.41
C LEU A 65 27.68 5.18 8.12
N LEU A 66 27.55 4.55 6.95
CA LEU A 66 28.43 3.46 6.52
C LEU A 66 29.82 3.94 6.09
N VAL A 67 29.90 5.10 5.44
CA VAL A 67 31.15 5.70 4.97
C VAL A 67 31.93 6.37 6.11
N ASP A 68 31.22 7.07 6.99
CA ASP A 68 31.82 7.94 8.02
C ASP A 68 31.97 7.24 9.39
N TYR A 69 32.26 5.93 9.42
CA TYR A 69 32.39 5.22 10.69
C TYR A 69 33.58 5.72 11.53
N PRO A 70 33.36 6.14 12.78
CA PRO A 70 34.46 6.44 13.69
C PRO A 70 35.35 5.21 13.91
N SER A 71 36.65 5.46 14.06
CA SER A 71 37.61 4.47 14.55
C SER A 71 37.12 3.92 15.90
N GLY A 72 37.02 2.59 16.03
CA GLY A 72 36.50 1.93 17.23
C GLY A 72 35.01 1.56 17.17
N THR A 73 34.31 1.81 16.06
CA THR A 73 32.94 1.32 15.89
C THR A 73 32.89 -0.21 15.88
N SER A 74 32.07 -0.80 16.74
CA SER A 74 31.93 -2.26 16.86
C SER A 74 31.46 -2.92 15.56
N ALA A 75 31.91 -4.16 15.32
CA ALA A 75 31.49 -4.95 14.18
C ALA A 75 29.95 -5.12 14.13
N ALA A 76 29.31 -5.30 15.28
CA ALA A 76 27.85 -5.40 15.39
C ALA A 76 27.14 -4.14 14.88
N ARG A 77 27.65 -2.94 15.19
CA ARG A 77 27.05 -1.67 14.71
C ARG A 77 27.22 -1.50 13.19
N ARG A 78 28.39 -1.87 12.67
CA ARG A 78 28.65 -1.90 11.22
C ARG A 78 27.70 -2.84 10.49
N TYR A 79 27.53 -4.04 11.04
CA TYR A 79 26.63 -5.05 10.51
C TYR A 79 25.17 -4.59 10.52
N GLY A 80 24.67 -4.08 11.66
CA GLY A 80 23.29 -3.63 11.78
C GLY A 80 22.95 -2.46 10.83
N THR A 81 23.89 -1.56 10.60
CA THR A 81 23.66 -0.46 9.64
C THR A 81 23.68 -0.95 8.20
N ARG A 82 24.51 -1.97 7.86
CA ARG A 82 24.47 -2.63 6.55
C ARG A 82 23.13 -3.34 6.31
N GLN A 83 22.60 -4.04 7.33
CA GLN A 83 21.26 -4.64 7.23
C GLN A 83 20.19 -3.59 6.99
N ALA A 84 20.21 -2.50 7.76
CA ALA A 84 19.25 -1.40 7.58
C ALA A 84 19.36 -0.78 6.17
N TYR A 85 20.57 -0.69 5.61
CA TYR A 85 20.78 -0.23 4.25
C TYR A 85 20.17 -1.17 3.21
N ASP A 86 20.36 -2.48 3.34
CA ASP A 86 19.79 -3.49 2.45
C ASP A 86 18.25 -3.51 2.52
N GLU A 87 17.68 -3.36 3.71
CA GLU A 87 16.23 -3.27 3.89
C GLU A 87 15.64 -2.06 3.17
N LEU A 88 16.30 -0.90 3.27
CA LEU A 88 15.89 0.31 2.55
C LEU A 88 16.01 0.15 1.02
N LEU A 89 17.07 -0.52 0.53
CA LEU A 89 17.20 -0.83 -0.89
C LEU A 89 16.10 -1.77 -1.37
N ALA A 90 15.79 -2.82 -0.60
CA ALA A 90 14.69 -3.73 -0.89
C ALA A 90 13.34 -3.01 -0.89
N GLN A 91 13.12 -2.07 0.05
CA GLN A 91 11.92 -1.25 0.09
C GLN A 91 11.79 -0.35 -1.15
N ALA A 92 12.86 0.33 -1.55
CA ALA A 92 12.89 1.13 -2.77
C ALA A 92 12.60 0.28 -4.02
N CYS A 93 13.19 -0.92 -4.08
CA CYS A 93 12.93 -1.88 -5.16
C CYS A 93 11.46 -2.29 -5.24
N ARG A 94 10.81 -2.55 -4.11
CA ARG A 94 9.37 -2.87 -4.07
C ARG A 94 8.49 -1.72 -4.56
N GLN A 95 8.84 -0.48 -4.22
CA GLN A 95 8.06 0.70 -4.64
C GLN A 95 8.24 1.02 -6.13
N ILE A 96 9.43 0.78 -6.68
CA ILE A 96 9.76 1.11 -8.08
C ILE A 96 9.58 -0.09 -9.02
N GLY A 97 9.46 -1.31 -8.49
CA GLY A 97 9.32 -2.55 -9.26
C GLY A 97 10.63 -3.06 -9.84
N VAL A 98 11.73 -2.98 -9.08
CA VAL A 98 13.05 -3.53 -9.45
C VAL A 98 13.21 -4.92 -8.83
N PRO A 99 13.55 -5.96 -9.61
CA PRO A 99 13.86 -7.27 -9.05
C PRO A 99 15.20 -7.25 -8.29
N HIS A 100 15.25 -7.94 -7.15
CA HIS A 100 16.45 -8.05 -6.32
C HIS A 100 16.48 -9.36 -5.53
N ARG A 101 17.68 -9.79 -5.13
CA ARG A 101 17.93 -10.98 -4.31
C ARG A 101 18.63 -10.67 -2.98
N LEU A 102 18.60 -9.40 -2.55
CA LEU A 102 19.24 -8.94 -1.30
C LEU A 102 18.88 -9.76 -0.05
N ALA A 103 17.65 -10.28 0.03
CA ALA A 103 17.21 -11.11 1.16
C ALA A 103 17.53 -12.61 0.99
N GLU A 104 17.88 -13.03 -0.23
CA GLU A 104 18.16 -14.43 -0.57
C GLU A 104 19.65 -14.75 -0.48
N LEU A 105 20.50 -13.76 -0.75
CA LEU A 105 21.95 -13.95 -0.74
C LEU A 105 22.50 -13.90 0.69
N PRO A 106 23.41 -14.84 1.04
CA PRO A 106 24.12 -14.78 2.30
C PRO A 106 25.05 -13.57 2.35
N GLU A 107 25.42 -13.18 3.57
CA GLU A 107 26.43 -12.13 3.77
C GLU A 107 27.76 -12.53 3.11
N GLY A 108 28.36 -11.59 2.37
CA GLY A 108 29.59 -11.81 1.63
C GLY A 108 29.61 -11.07 0.30
N MET A 109 30.55 -11.47 -0.56
CA MET A 109 30.82 -10.81 -1.84
C MET A 109 29.61 -10.77 -2.77
N ASP A 110 28.85 -11.87 -2.85
CA ASP A 110 27.69 -11.96 -3.74
C ASP A 110 26.62 -10.93 -3.39
N ARG A 111 26.36 -10.73 -2.09
CA ARG A 111 25.40 -9.72 -1.61
C ARG A 111 25.92 -8.30 -1.81
N GLU A 112 27.23 -8.06 -1.70
CA GLU A 112 27.85 -6.78 -2.01
C GLU A 112 27.75 -6.44 -3.51
N ILE A 113 27.94 -7.41 -4.40
CA ILE A 113 27.74 -7.24 -5.85
C ILE A 113 26.27 -6.96 -6.17
N GLU A 114 25.35 -7.74 -5.58
CA GLU A 114 23.91 -7.56 -5.76
C GLU A 114 23.46 -6.16 -5.30
N ARG A 115 24.05 -5.64 -4.22
CA ARG A 115 23.81 -4.27 -3.71
C ARG A 115 24.20 -3.22 -4.73
N LEU A 116 25.41 -3.30 -5.29
CA LEU A 116 25.87 -2.38 -6.34
C LEU A 116 24.95 -2.43 -7.57
N ARG A 117 24.55 -3.62 -8.02
CA ARG A 117 23.58 -3.77 -9.11
C ARG A 117 22.22 -3.14 -8.78
N VAL A 118 21.70 -3.32 -7.56
CA VAL A 118 20.45 -2.66 -7.12
C VAL A 118 20.60 -1.15 -7.19
N GLU A 119 21.66 -0.61 -6.60
CA GLU A 119 21.91 0.84 -6.57
C GLU A 119 21.90 1.42 -7.99
N GLN A 120 22.62 0.80 -8.93
CA GLN A 120 22.60 1.22 -10.33
C GLN A 120 21.20 1.12 -10.94
N SER A 121 20.50 0.00 -10.75
CA SER A 121 19.13 -0.18 -11.27
C SER A 121 18.14 0.87 -10.74
N LEU A 122 18.31 1.30 -9.49
CA LEU A 122 17.51 2.36 -8.89
C LEU A 122 17.88 3.74 -9.45
N ARG A 123 19.18 4.02 -9.65
CA ARG A 123 19.65 5.27 -10.28
C ARG A 123 19.14 5.41 -11.72
N GLU A 124 19.17 4.34 -12.50
CA GLU A 124 18.65 4.30 -13.87
C GLU A 124 17.15 4.63 -13.95
N ARG A 125 16.40 4.32 -12.88
CA ARG A 125 14.97 4.68 -12.74
C ARG A 125 14.74 6.06 -12.11
N GLY A 126 15.81 6.85 -11.94
CA GLY A 126 15.74 8.23 -11.45
C GLY A 126 15.74 8.39 -9.94
N LEU A 127 15.95 7.31 -9.17
CA LEU A 127 16.07 7.42 -7.71
C LEU A 127 17.47 7.94 -7.37
N ALA A 128 17.54 9.06 -6.64
CA ALA A 128 18.79 9.63 -6.17
C ALA A 128 19.36 8.87 -4.96
N VAL A 129 19.84 7.65 -5.23
CA VAL A 129 20.64 6.82 -4.34
C VAL A 129 22.13 7.17 -4.46
N PRO A 130 22.91 7.02 -3.38
CA PRO A 130 24.36 7.20 -3.38
C PRO A 130 25.03 6.41 -4.50
#